data_AF-A0A929TXI5-F1
#
_entry.id   AF-A0A929TXI5-F1
#
_cell.length_a   1.000
_cell.length_b   1.000
_cell.length_c   1.000
_cell.angle_alpha   90.00
_cell.angle_beta   90.00
_cell.angle_gamma   90.00
#
_symmetry.space_group_name_H-M   'P 1'
#
loop_
_entity.id
_entity.type
_entity.pdbx_description
1 polymer ?
#
loop_
_entity_poly.entity_id
_entity_poly.type
_entity_poly.pdbx_seq_one_letter_code
_entity_poly.pdbx_strand_id
1 'polypeptide(L)'
;MDKRIEIVEMRAGDIKTGFGNPRKITQKKKQELERSLEMLGDFGVFVIDQDNNIIAGNQRLDIIKGKDPDTMLCCKKLFGYTEAELKAINIKDNTHAGEWDMDMLADWTSDLVIDLDVNDDTKTDVEERRIPELELIHYEKYDYVMIACRSTLDYNDLVRKLGIEGKKVTIAKKRKINARAIWYENVKANILSDSELEKLKFNIKKEVLESKDE
;
A
#
# COMPACT_ATOMS: atom_id res chain seq x y z
N MET A 1 19.86 -15.44 -12.37
CA MET A 1 20.29 -14.74 -13.59
C MET A 1 20.90 -13.42 -13.16
N ASP A 2 22.03 -13.02 -13.75
CA ASP A 2 22.63 -11.73 -13.45
C ASP A 2 21.79 -10.59 -14.03
N LYS A 3 21.55 -9.56 -13.21
CA LYS A 3 20.83 -8.36 -13.62
C LYS A 3 21.72 -7.48 -14.47
N ARG A 4 21.21 -7.02 -15.60
CA ARG A 4 21.90 -6.05 -16.45
C ARG A 4 20.93 -5.12 -17.14
N ILE A 5 21.43 -3.95 -17.50
CA ILE A 5 20.70 -2.91 -18.21
C ILE A 5 21.43 -2.64 -19.52
N GLU A 6 20.70 -2.71 -20.64
CA GLU A 6 21.23 -2.43 -21.97
C GLU A 6 20.48 -1.26 -22.59
N ILE A 7 21.17 -0.45 -23.40
CA ILE A 7 20.54 0.61 -24.17
C ILE A 7 20.23 0.05 -25.56
N VAL A 8 18.97 0.15 -25.97
CA VAL A 8 18.47 -0.35 -27.26
C VAL A 8 17.61 0.71 -27.93
N GLU A 9 17.61 0.73 -29.26
CA GLU A 9 16.67 1.53 -30.04
C GLU A 9 15.55 0.64 -30.57
N MET A 10 14.30 1.06 -30.39
CA MET A 10 13.13 0.31 -30.82
C MET A 10 12.04 1.24 -31.36
N ARG A 11 11.22 0.74 -32.30
CA ARG A 11 10.04 1.49 -32.75
C ARG A 11 9.01 1.59 -31.65
N ALA A 12 8.35 2.74 -31.54
CA ALA A 12 7.25 2.95 -30.59
C ALA A 12 6.12 1.91 -30.77
N GLY A 13 5.87 1.49 -32.01
CA GLY A 13 4.93 0.43 -32.38
C GLY A 13 5.22 -0.91 -31.73
N ASP A 14 6.50 -1.27 -31.60
CA ASP A 14 6.96 -2.59 -31.14
C ASP A 14 6.98 -2.73 -29.61
N ILE A 15 6.89 -1.61 -28.89
CA ILE A 15 6.84 -1.61 -27.42
C ILE A 15 5.44 -2.00 -26.95
N LYS A 16 5.39 -2.99 -26.06
CA LYS A 16 4.16 -3.55 -25.48
C LYS A 16 3.76 -2.82 -24.21
N THR A 17 2.47 -2.79 -23.91
CA THR A 17 1.89 -2.15 -22.71
C THR A 17 1.29 -3.16 -21.73
N GLY A 18 1.63 -4.44 -21.87
CA GLY A 18 1.01 -5.55 -21.12
C GLY A 18 1.38 -5.62 -19.63
N PHE A 19 2.38 -4.87 -19.18
CA PHE A 19 2.80 -4.83 -17.77
C PHE A 19 1.79 -4.12 -16.86
N GLY A 20 1.00 -3.20 -17.42
CA GLY A 20 0.08 -2.34 -16.67
C GLY A 20 0.77 -1.11 -16.05
N ASN A 21 -0.03 -0.15 -15.59
CA ASN A 21 0.47 1.05 -14.91
C ASN A 21 -0.60 1.60 -13.96
N PRO A 22 -0.36 1.65 -12.63
CA PRO A 22 -1.32 2.16 -11.65
C PRO A 22 -1.49 3.69 -11.71
N ARG A 23 -0.60 4.42 -12.39
CA ARG A 23 -0.74 5.87 -12.55
C ARG A 23 -1.78 6.22 -13.60
N LYS A 24 -2.73 7.09 -13.24
CA LYS A 24 -3.66 7.72 -14.19
C LYS A 24 -3.21 9.14 -14.54
N ILE A 25 -3.52 9.57 -15.76
CA ILE A 25 -3.34 10.95 -16.20
C ILE A 25 -4.70 11.52 -16.57
N THR A 26 -4.96 12.76 -16.15
CA THR A 26 -6.15 13.49 -16.59
C THR A 26 -5.98 13.96 -18.03
N GLN A 27 -7.08 14.15 -18.76
CA GLN A 27 -7.05 14.62 -20.15
C GLN A 27 -6.28 15.94 -20.31
N LYS A 28 -6.45 16.87 -19.36
CA LYS A 28 -5.73 18.15 -19.35
C LYS A 28 -4.20 17.96 -19.27
N LYS A 29 -3.73 17.14 -18.33
CA LYS A 29 -2.29 16.84 -18.16
C LYS A 29 -1.73 16.09 -19.38
N LYS A 30 -2.55 15.27 -20.05
CA LYS A 30 -2.16 14.60 -21.30
C LYS A 30 -1.91 15.60 -22.43
N GLN A 31 -2.80 16.58 -22.60
CA GLN A 31 -2.64 17.65 -23.60
C GLN A 31 -1.42 18.54 -23.31
N GLU A 32 -1.17 18.87 -22.04
CA GLU A 32 0.02 19.62 -21.63
C GLU A 32 1.30 18.83 -21.94
N LEU A 33 1.32 17.52 -21.68
CA LEU A 33 2.44 16.65 -22.02
C LEU A 33 2.65 16.56 -23.53
N GLU A 34 1.59 16.41 -24.31
CA GLU A 34 1.65 16.38 -25.77
C GLU A 34 2.24 17.67 -26.35
N ARG A 35 1.79 18.83 -25.86
CA ARG A 35 2.33 20.14 -26.26
C ARG A 35 3.80 20.29 -25.87
N SER A 36 4.18 19.79 -24.69
CA SER A 36 5.59 19.79 -24.25
C SER A 36 6.46 18.96 -25.19
N LEU A 37 6.01 17.76 -25.56
CA LEU A 37 6.72 16.90 -26.51
C LEU A 37 6.88 17.53 -27.89
N GLU A 38 5.89 18.28 -28.36
CA GLU A 38 5.98 19.00 -29.65
C GLU A 38 6.94 20.19 -29.59
N MET A 39 6.90 20.97 -28.51
CA MET A 39 7.70 22.20 -28.41
C MET A 39 9.15 21.93 -28.02
N LEU A 40 9.40 20.92 -27.17
CA LEU A 40 10.69 20.67 -26.54
C LEU A 40 11.31 19.32 -26.94
N GLY A 41 10.55 18.45 -27.61
CA GLY A 41 10.95 17.08 -27.89
C GLY A 41 10.80 16.15 -26.67
N ASP A 42 11.18 14.88 -26.87
CA ASP A 42 11.24 13.91 -25.78
C ASP A 42 12.65 13.81 -25.20
N PHE A 43 12.79 14.22 -23.94
CA PHE A 43 14.03 14.12 -23.17
C PHE A 43 13.98 13.00 -22.12
N GLY A 44 12.85 12.32 -21.98
CA GLY A 44 12.67 11.31 -20.94
C GLY A 44 13.19 9.94 -21.36
N VAL A 45 13.52 9.10 -20.38
CA VAL A 45 14.02 7.74 -20.62
C VAL A 45 12.85 6.75 -20.70
N PHE A 46 12.84 5.87 -21.70
CA PHE A 46 11.97 4.70 -21.70
C PHE A 46 12.66 3.53 -21.01
N VAL A 47 11.96 2.84 -20.13
CA VAL A 47 12.46 1.61 -19.49
C VAL A 47 11.55 0.47 -19.87
N ILE A 48 12.12 -0.61 -20.41
CA ILE A 48 11.38 -1.80 -20.85
C ILE A 48 11.94 -3.07 -20.20
N ASP A 49 11.12 -4.09 -20.07
CA ASP A 49 11.58 -5.42 -19.66
C ASP A 49 12.18 -6.22 -20.83
N GLN A 50 12.64 -7.44 -20.53
CA GLN A 50 13.20 -8.36 -21.51
C GLN A 50 12.23 -8.76 -22.64
N ASP A 51 10.92 -8.69 -22.37
CA ASP A 51 9.82 -9.06 -23.27
C ASP A 51 9.25 -7.87 -24.06
N ASN A 52 9.91 -6.71 -23.94
CA ASN A 52 9.57 -5.41 -24.53
C ASN A 52 8.29 -4.76 -23.96
N ASN A 53 7.89 -5.11 -22.73
CA ASN A 53 6.84 -4.35 -22.04
C ASN A 53 7.42 -3.08 -21.42
N ILE A 54 6.68 -1.99 -21.55
CA ILE A 54 7.02 -0.70 -20.96
C ILE A 54 6.85 -0.73 -19.45
N ILE A 55 7.90 -0.31 -18.74
CA ILE A 55 7.95 -0.19 -17.29
C ILE A 55 7.91 1.28 -16.88
N ALA A 56 8.60 2.17 -17.61
CA ALA A 56 8.59 3.61 -17.37
C ALA A 56 8.45 4.39 -18.67
N GLY A 57 7.70 5.51 -18.66
CA GLY A 57 7.40 6.30 -19.85
C GLY A 57 6.08 5.96 -20.56
N ASN A 58 5.19 5.19 -19.93
CA ASN A 58 3.88 4.77 -20.45
C ASN A 58 3.09 5.88 -21.19
N GLN A 59 2.92 7.05 -20.56
CA GLN A 59 2.10 8.13 -21.14
C GLN A 59 2.77 8.81 -22.35
N ARG A 60 4.10 8.92 -22.35
CA ARG A 60 4.85 9.45 -23.49
C ARG A 60 4.78 8.48 -24.66
N LEU A 61 4.92 7.18 -24.39
CA LEU A 61 4.79 6.14 -25.40
C LEU A 61 3.41 6.18 -26.07
N ASP A 62 2.34 6.34 -25.29
CA ASP A 62 0.97 6.43 -25.82
C ASP A 62 0.79 7.62 -26.77
N ILE A 63 1.31 8.80 -26.40
CA ILE A 63 1.26 10.00 -27.25
C ILE A 63 2.09 9.82 -28.53
N ILE A 64 3.34 9.36 -28.40
CA ILE A 64 4.25 9.19 -29.55
C ILE A 64 3.71 8.14 -30.51
N LYS A 65 3.31 6.98 -29.98
CA LYS A 65 2.72 5.88 -30.76
C LYS A 65 1.43 6.28 -31.46
N GLY A 66 0.64 7.17 -30.85
CA GLY A 66 -0.57 7.73 -31.46
C GLY A 66 -0.28 8.68 -32.63
N LYS A 67 0.89 9.34 -32.66
CA LYS A 67 1.31 10.22 -33.75
C LYS A 67 2.02 9.47 -34.86
N ASP A 68 3.03 8.69 -34.49
CA ASP A 68 3.84 7.90 -35.42
C ASP A 68 4.39 6.62 -34.74
N PRO A 69 3.85 5.44 -35.07
CA PRO A 69 4.34 4.17 -34.56
C PRO A 69 5.78 3.83 -34.98
N ASP A 70 6.28 4.39 -36.09
CA ASP A 70 7.61 4.08 -36.62
C ASP A 70 8.71 4.94 -35.99
N THR A 71 8.36 5.88 -35.11
CA THR A 71 9.33 6.68 -34.35
C THR A 71 10.25 5.78 -33.53
N MET A 72 11.56 5.95 -33.72
CA MET A 72 12.60 5.22 -32.99
C MET A 72 12.82 5.83 -31.61
N LEU A 73 12.77 5.00 -30.57
CA LEU A 73 12.91 5.38 -29.18
C LEU A 73 14.12 4.70 -28.54
N CYS A 74 14.92 5.50 -27.83
CA CYS A 74 16.02 4.99 -27.01
C CYS A 74 15.47 4.47 -25.68
N CYS A 75 15.66 3.17 -25.45
CA CYS A 75 15.11 2.43 -24.32
C CYS A 75 16.22 1.80 -23.48
N LYS A 76 16.06 1.82 -22.16
CA LYS A 76 16.83 0.99 -21.22
C LYS A 76 16.11 -0.34 -21.03
N LYS A 77 16.69 -1.43 -21.54
CA LYS A 77 16.15 -2.78 -21.44
C LYS A 77 16.70 -3.51 -20.21
N LEU A 78 15.80 -4.01 -19.37
CA LEU A 78 16.11 -4.67 -18.11
C LEU A 78 16.08 -6.20 -18.29
N PHE A 79 17.19 -6.86 -17.99
CA PHE A 79 17.31 -8.32 -18.04
C PHE A 79 17.49 -8.92 -16.65
N GLY A 80 16.81 -10.03 -16.37
CA GLY A 80 16.96 -10.78 -15.11
C GLY A 80 16.27 -10.14 -13.89
N TYR A 81 15.38 -9.17 -14.10
CA TYR A 81 14.57 -8.55 -13.04
C TYR A 81 13.27 -9.33 -12.86
N THR A 82 12.84 -9.49 -11.61
CA THR A 82 11.56 -10.13 -11.28
C THR A 82 10.39 -9.18 -11.48
N GLU A 83 9.17 -9.70 -11.64
CA GLU A 83 7.97 -8.88 -11.78
C GLU A 83 7.78 -7.90 -10.60
N ALA A 84 8.07 -8.35 -9.37
CA ALA A 84 8.04 -7.52 -8.18
C ALA A 84 9.02 -6.34 -8.28
N GLU A 85 10.24 -6.58 -8.75
CA GLU A 85 11.25 -5.53 -8.92
C GLU A 85 10.85 -4.55 -10.02
N LEU A 86 10.30 -5.03 -11.13
CA LEU A 86 9.79 -4.19 -12.21
C LEU A 86 8.64 -3.30 -11.72
N LYS A 87 7.74 -3.81 -10.88
CA LYS A 87 6.66 -3.02 -10.24
C LYS A 87 7.25 -1.95 -9.32
N ALA A 88 8.23 -2.30 -8.50
CA ALA A 88 8.92 -1.33 -7.64
C ALA A 88 9.62 -0.22 -8.44
N ILE A 89 10.27 -0.56 -9.56
CA ILE A 89 10.88 0.43 -10.47
C ILE A 89 9.82 1.35 -11.07
N ASN A 90 8.72 0.80 -11.60
CA ASN A 90 7.62 1.60 -12.15
C ASN A 90 7.05 2.56 -11.09
N ILE A 91 6.87 2.10 -9.86
CA ILE A 91 6.37 2.95 -8.76
C ILE A 91 7.38 4.05 -8.46
N LYS A 92 8.66 3.72 -8.27
CA LYS A 92 9.74 4.70 -7.97
C LYS A 92 9.89 5.77 -9.05
N ASP A 93 9.78 5.39 -10.33
CA ASP A 93 9.83 6.33 -11.45
C ASP A 93 8.66 7.33 -11.43
N ASN A 94 7.51 6.92 -10.88
CA ASN A 94 6.31 7.73 -10.81
C ASN A 94 6.10 8.45 -9.46
N THR A 95 6.94 8.21 -8.44
CA THR A 95 6.78 8.76 -7.07
C THR A 95 6.69 10.29 -7.04
N HIS A 96 7.35 10.99 -7.97
CA HIS A 96 7.46 12.44 -7.94
C HIS A 96 6.32 13.19 -8.66
N ALA A 97 5.39 12.50 -9.33
CA ALA A 97 4.28 13.16 -10.03
C ALA A 97 3.14 12.19 -10.37
N GLY A 98 1.88 12.54 -10.08
CA GLY A 98 0.71 11.83 -10.64
C GLY A 98 -0.46 11.66 -9.69
N GLU A 99 -1.62 11.33 -10.25
CA GLU A 99 -2.77 10.81 -9.51
C GLU A 99 -2.73 9.27 -9.61
N TRP A 100 -2.75 8.60 -8.47
CA TRP A 100 -2.61 7.15 -8.38
C TRP A 100 -3.97 6.45 -8.36
N ASP A 101 -4.10 5.35 -9.11
CA ASP A 101 -5.18 4.40 -8.88
C ASP A 101 -4.85 3.57 -7.63
N MET A 102 -5.46 3.95 -6.50
CA MET A 102 -5.19 3.34 -5.20
C MET A 102 -5.54 1.85 -5.16
N ASP A 103 -6.52 1.39 -5.94
CA ASP A 103 -6.90 -0.02 -5.98
C ASP A 103 -5.81 -0.83 -6.71
N MET A 104 -5.36 -0.35 -7.89
CA MET A 104 -4.30 -1.02 -8.66
C MET A 104 -2.93 -0.94 -7.98
N LEU A 105 -2.63 0.18 -7.31
CA LEU A 105 -1.41 0.35 -6.52
C LEU A 105 -1.39 -0.59 -5.31
N ALA A 106 -2.52 -0.79 -4.64
CA ALA A 106 -2.64 -1.75 -3.53
C ALA A 106 -2.37 -3.18 -4.00
N ASP A 107 -2.89 -3.57 -5.17
CA ASP A 107 -2.61 -4.89 -5.76
C ASP A 107 -1.12 -5.06 -6.08
N TRP A 108 -0.46 -4.01 -6.59
CA TRP A 108 0.96 -4.05 -6.93
C TRP A 108 1.88 -4.08 -5.71
N THR A 109 1.49 -3.42 -4.63
CA THR A 109 2.28 -3.31 -3.39
C THR A 109 2.04 -4.43 -2.39
N SER A 110 0.97 -5.21 -2.57
CA SER A 110 0.61 -6.31 -1.66
C SER A 110 1.70 -7.40 -1.58
N ASP A 111 2.44 -7.63 -2.67
CA ASP A 111 3.48 -8.68 -2.75
C ASP A 111 4.92 -8.11 -2.64
N LEU A 112 5.08 -6.79 -2.49
CA LEU A 112 6.40 -6.16 -2.42
C LEU A 112 6.95 -6.23 -0.99
N VAL A 113 8.00 -7.02 -0.80
CA VAL A 113 8.85 -7.02 0.42
C VAL A 113 9.99 -5.98 0.31
N ILE A 114 9.94 -5.13 -0.71
CA ILE A 114 11.00 -4.16 -1.01
C ILE A 114 10.70 -2.88 -0.24
N ASP A 115 11.65 -2.46 0.58
CA ASP A 115 11.64 -1.16 1.25
C ASP A 115 11.70 -0.06 0.18
N LEU A 116 10.52 0.46 -0.16
CA LEU A 116 10.40 1.62 -1.02
C LEU A 116 10.77 2.81 -0.14
N ASP A 117 12.05 3.13 -0.10
CA ASP A 117 12.59 4.35 0.51
C ASP A 117 12.07 5.56 -0.28
N VAL A 118 10.80 5.89 -0.04
CA VAL A 118 10.12 7.07 -0.53
C VAL A 118 10.56 8.17 0.42
N ASN A 119 11.54 8.98 0.01
CA ASN A 119 12.00 10.14 0.78
C ASN A 119 10.77 10.92 1.31
N ASP A 120 10.82 11.22 2.60
CA ASP A 120 9.78 11.78 3.49
C ASP A 120 9.22 13.16 3.06
N ASP A 121 9.65 13.67 1.90
CA ASP A 121 9.32 15.02 1.39
C ASP A 121 8.10 15.04 0.46
N THR A 122 7.56 13.88 0.06
CA THR A 122 6.24 13.78 -0.59
C THR A 122 5.17 13.32 0.40
N LYS A 123 4.98 14.07 1.49
CA LYS A 123 3.74 14.04 2.28
C LYS A 123 2.65 14.81 1.52
N THR A 124 2.28 14.30 0.36
CA THR A 124 0.98 14.61 -0.25
C THR A 124 0.07 13.45 0.09
N ASP A 125 -0.63 13.60 1.22
CA ASP A 125 -1.86 12.87 1.55
C ASP A 125 -1.84 11.38 1.19
N VAL A 126 -0.81 10.66 1.63
CA VAL A 126 -0.99 9.24 1.93
C VAL A 126 -2.02 9.26 3.04
N GLU A 127 -3.28 9.00 2.69
CA GLU A 127 -4.34 8.77 3.66
C GLU A 127 -3.81 7.74 4.66
N GLU A 128 -3.34 8.25 5.79
CA GLU A 128 -2.85 7.47 6.90
C GLU A 128 -3.91 6.44 7.21
N ARG A 129 -3.56 5.18 6.95
CA ARG A 129 -4.39 3.97 7.06
C ARG A 129 -5.59 4.17 7.99
N ARG A 130 -6.71 4.61 7.42
CA ARG A 130 -7.88 5.04 8.17
C ARG A 130 -8.59 3.82 8.72
N ILE A 131 -8.59 3.66 10.04
CA ILE A 131 -9.54 2.75 10.70
C ILE A 131 -10.88 3.50 10.71
N PRO A 132 -11.94 2.98 10.09
CA PRO A 132 -13.26 3.58 10.17
C PRO A 132 -13.64 3.75 11.65
N GLU A 133 -14.12 4.95 12.01
CA GLU A 133 -14.52 5.41 13.35
C GLU A 133 -13.38 5.96 14.25
N LEU A 134 -12.09 5.94 13.85
CA LEU A 134 -10.93 6.60 14.50
C LEU A 134 -10.55 7.92 13.79
N GLU A 135 -11.39 8.95 13.82
CA GLU A 135 -11.02 10.26 13.25
C GLU A 135 -10.26 11.10 14.29
N LEU A 136 -8.98 11.39 14.03
CA LEU A 136 -8.19 12.38 14.78
C LEU A 136 -8.60 13.77 14.33
N ILE A 137 -9.02 14.60 15.29
CA ILE A 137 -9.18 16.04 15.04
C ILE A 137 -7.76 16.66 14.97
N HIS A 138 -7.58 17.77 14.24
CA HIS A 138 -6.31 18.52 14.27
C HIS A 138 -5.89 18.75 15.74
N TYR A 139 -4.65 18.39 16.07
CA TYR A 139 -4.02 18.40 17.41
C TYR A 139 -4.21 17.17 18.32
N GLU A 140 -4.93 16.12 17.91
CA GLU A 140 -4.95 14.85 18.65
C GLU A 140 -3.80 13.91 18.24
N LYS A 141 -3.32 13.11 19.18
CA LYS A 141 -2.39 11.98 18.93
C LYS A 141 -2.99 10.75 19.59
N TYR A 142 -3.13 9.65 18.85
CA TYR A 142 -3.46 8.37 19.48
C TYR A 142 -2.20 7.79 20.12
N ASP A 143 -2.30 7.47 21.40
CA ASP A 143 -1.38 6.54 22.06
C ASP A 143 -1.88 5.11 21.79
N TYR A 144 -1.01 4.26 21.24
CA TYR A 144 -1.36 2.88 20.88
C TYR A 144 -0.52 1.86 21.64
N VAL A 145 -1.12 0.69 21.87
CA VAL A 145 -0.46 -0.47 22.48
C VAL A 145 -0.51 -1.64 21.49
N MET A 146 0.63 -2.31 21.28
CA MET A 146 0.73 -3.47 20.40
C MET A 146 0.81 -4.75 21.21
N ILE A 147 -0.08 -5.72 20.92
CA ILE A 147 -0.11 -7.03 21.59
C ILE A 147 0.36 -8.09 20.60
N ALA A 148 1.42 -8.83 20.95
CA ALA A 148 1.97 -9.90 20.14
C ALA A 148 1.50 -11.28 20.64
N CYS A 149 0.89 -12.08 19.76
CA CYS A 149 0.45 -13.44 20.05
C CYS A 149 1.52 -14.45 19.59
N ARG A 150 1.85 -15.43 20.44
CA ARG A 150 2.86 -16.46 20.11
C ARG A 150 2.28 -17.63 19.32
N SER A 151 0.97 -17.84 19.40
CA SER A 151 0.26 -18.89 18.67
C SER A 151 -1.05 -18.38 18.06
N THR A 152 -1.56 -19.12 17.07
CA THR A 152 -2.89 -18.88 16.49
C THR A 152 -4.00 -19.05 17.53
N LEU A 153 -3.80 -19.89 18.54
CA LEU A 153 -4.76 -20.11 19.61
C LEU A 153 -4.88 -18.86 20.50
N ASP A 154 -3.74 -18.27 20.88
CA ASP A 154 -3.68 -17.01 21.64
C ASP A 154 -4.34 -15.86 20.86
N TYR A 155 -4.09 -15.82 19.55
CA TYR A 155 -4.69 -14.81 18.67
C TYR A 155 -6.22 -14.93 18.65
N ASN A 156 -6.76 -16.14 18.47
CA ASN A 156 -8.20 -16.35 18.43
C ASN A 156 -8.87 -16.05 19.78
N ASP A 157 -8.22 -16.42 20.89
CA ASP A 157 -8.70 -16.08 22.24
C ASP A 157 -8.71 -14.56 22.48
N LEU A 158 -7.64 -13.86 22.10
CA LEU A 158 -7.55 -12.41 22.20
C LEU A 158 -8.64 -11.72 21.38
N VAL A 159 -8.83 -12.14 20.13
CA VAL A 159 -9.85 -11.60 19.23
C VAL A 159 -11.26 -11.75 19.80
N ARG A 160 -11.55 -12.90 20.44
CA ARG A 160 -12.82 -13.15 21.15
C ARG A 160 -13.00 -12.24 22.35
N LYS A 161 -11.98 -12.17 23.22
CA LYS A 161 -11.99 -11.32 24.42
C LYS A 161 -12.15 -9.84 24.11
N LEU A 162 -11.44 -9.36 23.08
CA LEU A 162 -11.58 -7.98 22.61
C LEU A 162 -12.92 -7.73 21.89
N GLY A 163 -13.65 -8.78 21.49
CA GLY A 163 -14.93 -8.63 20.81
C GLY A 163 -14.80 -8.17 19.36
N ILE A 164 -13.68 -8.49 18.70
CA ILE A 164 -13.42 -8.20 17.29
C ILE A 164 -13.52 -9.43 16.38
N GLU A 165 -13.97 -10.57 16.90
CA GLU A 165 -14.17 -11.80 16.12
C GLU A 165 -15.15 -11.57 14.97
N GLY A 166 -14.70 -11.89 13.75
CA GLY A 166 -15.52 -11.71 12.53
C GLY A 166 -15.81 -10.26 12.13
N LYS A 167 -15.39 -9.26 12.92
CA LYS A 167 -15.51 -7.85 12.52
C LYS A 167 -14.66 -7.62 11.28
N LYS A 168 -15.26 -6.95 10.29
CA LYS A 168 -14.57 -6.61 9.04
C LYS A 168 -14.45 -5.11 8.90
N VAL A 169 -13.26 -4.66 8.53
CA VAL A 169 -12.95 -3.27 8.22
C VAL A 169 -12.85 -3.11 6.70
N THR A 170 -13.55 -2.12 6.17
CA THR A 170 -13.49 -1.76 4.76
C THR A 170 -12.22 -0.94 4.53
N ILE A 171 -11.27 -1.46 3.75
CA ILE A 171 -10.03 -0.75 3.40
C ILE A 171 -10.23 0.09 2.14
N ALA A 172 -10.99 -0.45 1.18
CA ALA A 172 -11.29 0.18 -0.09
C ALA A 172 -12.73 -0.15 -0.47
N LYS A 173 -13.30 0.58 -1.44
CA LYS A 173 -14.73 0.45 -1.85
C LYS A 173 -15.18 -1.00 -2.10
N LYS A 174 -14.26 -1.90 -2.48
CA LYS A 174 -14.54 -3.33 -2.75
C LYS A 174 -13.81 -4.33 -1.84
N ARG A 175 -12.88 -3.90 -0.96
CA ARG A 175 -12.04 -4.80 -0.16
C ARG A 175 -12.30 -4.66 1.33
N LYS A 176 -12.57 -5.79 1.98
CA LYS A 176 -12.76 -5.91 3.42
C LYS A 176 -11.69 -6.84 4.01
N ILE A 177 -11.11 -6.46 5.13
CA ILE A 177 -10.21 -7.33 5.93
C ILE A 177 -10.82 -7.60 7.30
N ASN A 178 -10.28 -8.58 8.02
CA ASN A 178 -10.61 -8.77 9.44
C ASN A 178 -10.08 -7.59 10.26
N ALA A 179 -10.89 -7.11 11.20
CA ALA A 179 -10.53 -6.04 12.11
C ALA A 179 -9.32 -6.44 12.96
N ARG A 180 -8.33 -5.56 13.04
CA ARG A 180 -7.10 -5.72 13.85
C ARG A 180 -6.94 -4.63 14.90
N ALA A 181 -7.87 -3.69 14.95
CA ALA A 181 -7.88 -2.58 15.89
C ALA A 181 -9.28 -2.44 16.49
N ILE A 182 -9.33 -1.91 17.72
CA ILE A 182 -10.55 -1.61 18.44
C ILE A 182 -10.30 -0.37 19.31
N TRP A 183 -11.32 0.48 19.40
CA TRP A 183 -11.35 1.57 20.38
C TRP A 183 -11.32 1.03 21.81
N TYR A 184 -10.60 1.72 22.70
CA TYR A 184 -10.47 1.31 24.09
C TYR A 184 -11.83 1.17 24.79
N GLU A 185 -12.76 2.11 24.59
CA GLU A 185 -14.11 2.03 25.17
C GLU A 185 -14.94 0.84 24.67
N ASN A 186 -14.59 0.27 23.51
CA ASN A 186 -15.31 -0.82 22.89
C ASN A 186 -14.76 -2.20 23.26
N VAL A 187 -13.66 -2.25 24.01
CA VAL A 187 -13.05 -3.50 24.50
C VAL A 187 -14.04 -4.20 25.44
N LYS A 188 -14.43 -5.42 25.07
CA LYS A 188 -15.35 -6.25 25.88
C LYS A 188 -14.67 -6.97 27.06
N ALA A 189 -13.35 -6.95 27.12
CA ALA A 189 -12.58 -7.60 28.18
C ALA A 189 -12.29 -6.63 29.32
N ASN A 190 -12.35 -7.13 30.55
CA ASN A 190 -11.83 -6.40 31.71
C ASN A 190 -10.31 -6.55 31.75
N ILE A 191 -9.60 -5.42 31.73
CA ILE A 191 -8.15 -5.37 31.93
C ILE A 191 -7.91 -5.09 33.41
N LEU A 192 -7.33 -6.05 34.13
CA LEU A 192 -7.03 -5.93 35.55
C LEU A 192 -5.53 -6.10 35.75
N SER A 193 -4.94 -5.30 36.63
CA SER A 193 -3.61 -5.54 37.16
C SER A 193 -3.60 -6.76 38.10
N ASP A 194 -2.42 -7.32 38.34
CA ASP A 194 -2.27 -8.47 39.25
C ASP A 194 -2.78 -8.14 40.66
N SER A 195 -2.54 -6.92 41.15
CA SER A 195 -3.02 -6.47 42.46
C SER A 195 -4.55 -6.38 42.53
N GLU A 196 -5.19 -5.91 41.46
CA GLU A 196 -6.66 -5.83 41.37
C GLU A 196 -7.27 -7.24 41.27
N LEU A 197 -6.64 -8.13 40.52
CA LEU A 197 -7.05 -9.52 40.40
C LEU A 197 -6.95 -10.26 41.75
N GLU A 198 -5.89 -10.01 42.52
CA GLU A 198 -5.71 -10.56 43.86
C GLU A 198 -6.79 -10.06 44.84
N LYS A 199 -7.08 -8.76 44.84
CA LYS A 199 -8.15 -8.18 45.65
C LYS A 199 -9.52 -8.75 45.28
N LEU A 200 -9.81 -8.92 44.00
CA LEU A 200 -11.06 -9.52 43.53
C LEU A 200 -11.18 -10.97 44.03
N LYS A 201 -10.11 -11.76 43.89
CA LYS A 201 -10.07 -13.16 44.39
C LYS A 201 -10.24 -13.23 45.91
N PHE A 202 -9.66 -12.27 46.64
CA PHE A 202 -9.79 -12.19 48.09
C PHE A 202 -11.23 -11.86 48.51
N ASN A 203 -11.85 -10.86 47.87
CA ASN A 203 -13.23 -10.46 48.15
C ASN A 203 -14.22 -11.58 47.83
N ILE A 204 -14.08 -12.27 46.69
CA ILE A 204 -14.92 -13.43 46.34
C ILE A 204 -14.78 -14.54 47.38
N LYS A 205 -13.55 -14.83 47.84
CA LYS A 205 -13.35 -15.83 48.91
C LYS A 205 -14.03 -15.40 50.20
N LYS A 206 -13.97 -14.13 50.56
CA LYS A 206 -14.60 -13.59 51.77
C LYS A 206 -16.13 -13.71 51.72
N GLU A 207 -16.77 -13.32 50.61
CA GLU A 207 -18.22 -13.46 50.43
C GLU A 207 -18.68 -14.93 50.44
N VAL A 208 -17.89 -15.85 49.86
CA VAL A 208 -18.19 -17.29 49.88
C VAL A 208 -18.01 -17.91 51.28
N LEU A 209 -17.13 -17.35 52.12
CA LEU A 209 -17.03 -17.75 53.52
C LEU A 209 -18.18 -17.18 54.35
N GLU A 210 -18.51 -15.90 54.19
CA GLU A 210 -19.61 -15.24 54.92
C GLU A 210 -20.99 -15.83 54.59
N SER A 211 -21.21 -16.30 53.35
CA SER A 211 -22.44 -16.99 52.93
C SER A 211 -22.52 -18.47 53.32
N LYS A 212 -21.47 -19.05 53.91
CA LYS A 212 -21.47 -20.40 54.49
C LYS A 212 -21.72 -20.41 55.98
N ASP A 213 -21.62 -19.25 56.63
CA ASP A 213 -21.84 -19.04 58.05
C ASP A 213 -23.25 -18.50 58.38
N GLU A 214 -24.11 -18.29 57.36
CA GLU A 214 -25.58 -18.12 57.45
C GLU A 214 -26.34 -19.43 57.14
#